data_AF-A0A8I2K2S3-F1
#
_entry.id   AF-A0A8I2K2S3-F1
#
_cell.length_a   1.000
_cell.length_b   1.000
_cell.length_c   1.000
_cell.angle_alpha   90.00
_cell.angle_beta   90.00
_cell.angle_gamma   90.00
#
_symmetry.space_group_name_H-M   'P 1'
#
loop_
_entity.id
_entity.type
_entity.pdbx_description
1 polymer ?
#
loop_
_entity_poly.entity_id
_entity_poly.type
_entity_poly.pdbx_seq_one_letter_code
_entity_poly.pdbx_strand_id
1 'polypeptide(L)'
;MNNQSDAKERTWKIREYISGLEKVKDEIIEYLGTRTDLDESTRNLWTGDVKECYYSVVAAWQMLSAGVEGAEGKRQFQDSARKFLKAAQNRFAQVSSELVSLGTNDSRHLNQEAEEAFNYCHLALSAELERLSDEKKIIKKPIQNVLKAAEGEYHLPCSVCGEIAVKFKLGRGRFDKDESLVFSGISHSTSLDKSLAPQLFKHLEEKNLSLAHTFMKKNHRQEGVDAYCPTCGKIYCARHYQTREEYDEGFYDCTWGTCPRGHKRIIHD
;
A
#
# COMPACT_ATOMS: atom_id res chain seq x y z
N MET A 1 15.35 -28.80 -4.67
CA MET A 1 14.58 -28.90 -5.94
C MET A 1 13.07 -28.69 -5.75
N ASN A 2 12.50 -28.63 -4.53
CA ASN A 2 11.05 -28.39 -4.34
C ASN A 2 10.56 -26.96 -4.64
N ASN A 3 11.33 -25.92 -4.32
CA ASN A 3 10.83 -24.53 -4.37
C ASN A 3 10.29 -24.08 -5.74
N GLN A 4 10.87 -24.57 -6.85
CA GLN A 4 10.43 -24.18 -8.18
C GLN A 4 9.12 -24.85 -8.59
N SER A 5 8.93 -26.13 -8.22
CA SER A 5 7.67 -26.84 -8.46
C SER A 5 6.53 -26.18 -7.68
N ASP A 6 6.78 -25.86 -6.41
CA ASP A 6 5.80 -25.22 -5.54
C ASP A 6 5.43 -23.82 -6.04
N ALA A 7 6.40 -23.05 -6.55
CA ALA A 7 6.15 -21.73 -7.13
C ALA A 7 5.26 -21.82 -8.37
N LYS A 8 5.52 -22.79 -9.27
CA LYS A 8 4.69 -23.00 -10.46
C LYS A 8 3.25 -23.36 -10.10
N GLU A 9 3.06 -24.26 -9.14
CA GLU A 9 1.72 -24.65 -8.71
C GLU A 9 0.94 -23.46 -8.12
N ARG A 10 1.59 -22.64 -7.26
CA ARG A 10 0.94 -21.45 -6.69
C ARG A 10 0.62 -20.41 -7.76
N THR A 11 1.54 -20.14 -8.69
CA THR A 11 1.28 -19.22 -9.81
C THR A 11 0.16 -19.73 -10.72
N TRP A 12 0.02 -21.05 -10.90
CA TRP A 12 -1.08 -21.64 -11.66
C TRP A 12 -2.44 -21.41 -10.98
N LYS A 13 -2.54 -21.58 -9.66
CA LYS A 13 -3.78 -21.33 -8.90
C LYS A 13 -4.32 -19.90 -9.06
N ILE A 14 -3.46 -18.91 -9.30
CA ILE A 14 -3.89 -17.53 -9.59
C ILE A 14 -4.81 -17.46 -10.81
N ARG A 15 -4.65 -18.36 -11.78
CA ARG A 15 -5.49 -18.43 -12.98
C ARG A 15 -6.97 -18.70 -12.65
N GLU A 16 -7.25 -19.43 -11.57
CA GLU A 16 -8.62 -19.68 -11.12
C GLU A 16 -9.29 -18.38 -10.67
N TYR A 17 -8.57 -17.52 -9.93
CA TYR A 17 -9.07 -16.19 -9.55
C TYR A 17 -9.28 -15.28 -10.76
N ILE A 18 -8.36 -15.33 -11.73
CA ILE A 18 -8.47 -14.56 -12.98
C ILE A 18 -9.72 -14.97 -13.77
N SER A 19 -10.07 -16.27 -13.77
CA SER A 19 -11.32 -16.74 -14.39
C SER A 19 -12.56 -16.17 -13.71
N GLY A 20 -12.53 -16.00 -12.38
CA GLY A 20 -13.60 -15.32 -11.65
C GLY A 20 -13.72 -13.85 -12.05
N LEU A 21 -12.58 -13.14 -12.15
CA LEU A 21 -12.56 -11.75 -12.63
C LEU A 21 -13.03 -11.62 -14.07
N GLU A 22 -12.71 -12.58 -14.95
CA GLU A 22 -13.16 -12.61 -16.33
C GLU A 22 -14.69 -12.67 -16.44
N LYS A 23 -15.32 -13.54 -15.63
CA LYS A 23 -16.78 -13.66 -15.56
C LYS A 23 -17.43 -12.34 -15.18
N VAL A 24 -16.96 -11.70 -14.11
CA VAL A 24 -17.51 -10.41 -13.64
C VAL A 24 -17.26 -9.29 -14.66
N LYS A 25 -16.10 -9.30 -15.33
CA LYS A 25 -15.79 -8.38 -16.44
C LYS A 25 -16.82 -8.51 -17.56
N ASP A 26 -17.19 -9.72 -17.97
CA ASP A 26 -18.20 -9.94 -19.02
C ASP A 26 -19.61 -9.51 -18.56
N GLU A 27 -19.97 -9.77 -17.29
CA GLU A 27 -21.25 -9.34 -16.70
C GLU A 27 -21.38 -7.81 -16.65
N ILE A 28 -20.31 -7.10 -16.27
CA ILE A 28 -20.29 -5.63 -16.32
C ILE A 28 -20.47 -5.13 -17.75
N ILE A 29 -19.78 -5.72 -18.73
CA ILE A 29 -19.89 -5.30 -20.14
C ILE A 29 -21.31 -5.51 -20.65
N GLU A 30 -21.92 -6.65 -20.35
CA GLU A 30 -23.31 -6.93 -20.71
C GLU A 30 -24.25 -5.91 -20.06
N TYR A 31 -24.09 -5.67 -18.75
CA TYR A 31 -24.88 -4.70 -18.01
C TYR A 31 -24.79 -3.30 -18.63
N LEU A 32 -23.58 -2.80 -18.90
CA LEU A 32 -23.37 -1.52 -19.61
C LEU A 32 -24.01 -1.51 -21.00
N GLY A 33 -23.99 -2.66 -21.69
CA GLY A 33 -24.67 -2.89 -22.96
C GLY A 33 -26.17 -2.62 -22.92
N THR A 34 -26.83 -2.91 -21.79
CA THR A 34 -28.28 -2.71 -21.61
C THR A 34 -28.70 -1.29 -21.24
N ARG A 35 -27.76 -0.43 -20.83
CA ARG A 35 -28.04 0.93 -20.34
C ARG A 35 -28.40 1.89 -21.46
N THR A 36 -29.67 2.27 -21.58
CA THR A 36 -30.14 3.24 -22.58
C THR A 36 -29.92 4.70 -22.18
N ASP A 37 -29.66 4.96 -20.90
CA ASP A 37 -29.36 6.26 -20.33
C ASP A 37 -27.90 6.70 -20.53
N LEU A 38 -27.02 5.77 -20.92
CA LEU A 38 -25.64 6.06 -21.32
C LEU A 38 -25.56 6.21 -22.83
N ASP A 39 -24.96 7.31 -23.29
CA ASP A 39 -24.60 7.46 -24.69
C ASP A 39 -23.52 6.45 -25.11
N GLU A 40 -23.40 6.23 -26.41
CA GLU A 40 -22.49 5.24 -26.99
C GLU A 40 -21.02 5.50 -26.61
N SER A 41 -20.62 6.78 -26.52
CA SER A 41 -19.25 7.16 -26.18
C SER A 41 -18.92 6.78 -24.74
N THR A 42 -19.80 7.12 -23.79
CA THR A 42 -19.63 6.72 -22.37
C THR A 42 -19.60 5.21 -22.20
N ARG A 43 -20.51 4.49 -22.88
CA ARG A 43 -20.57 3.03 -22.80
C ARG A 43 -19.30 2.37 -23.32
N ASN A 44 -18.76 2.86 -24.43
CA ASN A 44 -17.51 2.37 -25.01
C ASN A 44 -16.31 2.67 -24.13
N LEU A 45 -16.27 3.87 -23.53
CA LEU A 45 -15.21 4.26 -22.60
C LEU A 45 -15.17 3.32 -21.39
N TRP A 46 -16.30 3.16 -20.68
CA TRP A 46 -16.37 2.34 -19.46
C TRP A 46 -16.12 0.86 -19.78
N THR A 47 -16.64 0.37 -20.91
CA THR A 47 -16.30 -0.98 -21.41
C THR A 47 -14.81 -1.14 -21.65
N GLY A 48 -14.14 -0.10 -22.16
CA GLY A 48 -12.69 -0.05 -22.34
C GLY A 48 -11.96 -0.16 -21.00
N ASP A 49 -12.36 0.62 -20.00
CA ASP A 49 -11.74 0.62 -18.67
C ASP A 49 -11.86 -0.74 -17.95
N VAL A 50 -13.03 -1.40 -18.05
CA VAL A 50 -13.24 -2.76 -17.54
C VAL A 50 -12.32 -3.77 -18.22
N LYS A 51 -12.18 -3.70 -19.55
CA LYS A 51 -11.27 -4.57 -20.30
C LYS A 51 -9.81 -4.31 -19.95
N GLU A 52 -9.39 -3.06 -19.87
CA GLU A 52 -8.03 -2.68 -19.52
C GLU A 52 -7.65 -3.14 -18.11
N CYS A 53 -8.58 -3.05 -17.15
CA CYS A 53 -8.40 -3.61 -15.81
C CYS A 53 -8.08 -5.11 -15.89
N TYR A 54 -8.95 -5.90 -16.52
CA TYR A 54 -8.78 -7.34 -16.67
C TYR A 54 -7.48 -7.71 -17.37
N TYR A 55 -7.19 -7.11 -18.54
CA TYR A 55 -5.98 -7.42 -19.29
C TYR A 55 -4.69 -7.02 -18.54
N SER A 56 -4.75 -5.98 -17.71
CA SER A 56 -3.62 -5.62 -16.84
C SER A 56 -3.38 -6.67 -15.75
N VAL A 57 -4.42 -7.29 -15.19
CA VAL A 57 -4.29 -8.44 -14.26
C VAL A 57 -3.69 -9.64 -14.98
N VAL A 58 -4.18 -9.98 -16.17
CA VAL A 58 -3.66 -11.08 -17.00
C VAL A 58 -2.18 -10.86 -17.35
N ALA A 59 -1.82 -9.65 -17.78
CA ALA A 59 -0.44 -9.30 -18.09
C ALA A 59 0.48 -9.41 -16.86
N ALA A 60 0.01 -8.96 -15.68
CA ALA A 60 0.76 -9.12 -14.43
C ALA A 60 1.04 -10.59 -14.11
N TRP A 61 0.04 -11.45 -14.26
CA TRP A 61 0.18 -12.90 -14.08
C TRP A 61 1.12 -13.54 -15.10
N GLN A 62 1.02 -13.19 -16.39
CA GLN A 62 1.90 -13.70 -17.43
C GLN A 62 3.37 -13.35 -17.16
N MET A 63 3.64 -12.10 -16.77
CA MET A 63 4.98 -11.66 -16.39
C MET A 63 5.49 -12.44 -15.17
N LEU A 64 4.65 -12.64 -14.15
CA LEU A 64 4.98 -13.43 -12.97
C LEU A 64 5.34 -14.87 -13.34
N SER A 65 4.50 -15.54 -14.14
CA SER A 65 4.69 -16.92 -14.60
C SER A 65 5.99 -17.09 -15.39
N ALA A 66 6.26 -16.18 -16.33
CA ALA A 66 7.51 -16.16 -17.08
C ALA A 66 8.74 -16.02 -16.16
N GLY A 67 8.64 -15.18 -15.12
CA GLY A 67 9.69 -15.02 -14.10
C GLY A 67 9.93 -16.26 -13.23
N VAL A 68 8.92 -17.11 -13.03
CA VAL A 68 9.05 -18.38 -12.30
C VAL A 68 9.69 -19.46 -13.18
N GLU A 69 9.44 -19.43 -14.48
CA GLU A 69 9.93 -20.41 -15.45
C GLU A 69 11.38 -20.16 -15.90
N GLY A 70 11.82 -18.89 -16.01
CA GLY A 70 13.14 -18.51 -16.50
C GLY A 70 14.21 -18.27 -15.43
N ALA A 71 15.49 -18.55 -15.75
CA ALA A 71 16.64 -18.23 -14.91
C ALA A 71 17.18 -16.80 -15.15
N GLU A 72 17.08 -16.30 -16.37
CA GLU A 72 17.53 -14.95 -16.76
C GLU A 72 16.36 -13.96 -16.78
N GLY A 73 16.62 -12.71 -16.36
CA GLY A 73 15.60 -11.65 -16.43
C GLY A 73 14.52 -11.66 -15.35
N LYS A 74 14.55 -12.55 -14.35
CA LYS A 74 13.53 -12.64 -13.26
C LYS A 74 13.12 -11.29 -12.68
N ARG A 75 14.09 -10.40 -12.43
CA ARG A 75 13.82 -9.07 -11.86
C ARG A 75 13.03 -8.17 -12.81
N GLN A 76 13.36 -8.19 -14.11
CA GLN A 76 12.63 -7.43 -15.10
C GLN A 76 11.18 -7.89 -15.21
N PHE A 77 10.94 -9.21 -15.18
CA PHE A 77 9.59 -9.77 -15.16
C PHE A 77 8.81 -9.36 -13.90
N GLN A 78 9.43 -9.43 -12.71
CA GLN A 78 8.82 -8.98 -11.47
C GLN A 78 8.47 -7.48 -11.50
N ASP A 79 9.39 -6.64 -11.97
CA ASP A 79 9.17 -5.19 -12.07
C ASP A 79 8.03 -4.87 -13.06
N SER A 80 7.98 -5.56 -14.20
CA SER A 80 6.87 -5.45 -15.17
C SER A 80 5.55 -5.93 -14.58
N ALA A 81 5.53 -7.07 -13.89
CA ALA A 81 4.34 -7.58 -13.22
C ALA A 81 3.78 -6.57 -12.21
N ARG A 82 4.64 -5.93 -11.40
CA ARG A 82 4.24 -4.87 -10.46
C ARG A 82 3.64 -3.66 -11.15
N LYS A 83 4.21 -3.25 -12.30
CA LYS A 83 3.66 -2.14 -13.10
C LYS A 83 2.27 -2.45 -13.62
N PHE A 84 2.07 -3.64 -14.19
CA PHE A 84 0.76 -4.08 -14.68
C PHE A 84 -0.25 -4.22 -13.55
N LEU A 85 0.14 -4.78 -12.40
CA LEU A 85 -0.75 -4.88 -11.25
C LEU A 85 -1.16 -3.50 -10.72
N LYS A 86 -0.24 -2.53 -10.71
CA LYS A 86 -0.55 -1.15 -10.34
C LYS A 86 -1.48 -0.48 -11.35
N ALA A 87 -1.28 -0.70 -12.65
CA ALA A 87 -2.19 -0.21 -13.69
C ALA A 87 -3.60 -0.80 -13.52
N ALA A 88 -3.70 -2.12 -13.24
CA ALA A 88 -4.96 -2.79 -12.95
C ALA A 88 -5.67 -2.17 -11.74
N GLN A 89 -4.95 -1.91 -10.65
CA GLN A 89 -5.52 -1.25 -9.45
C GLN A 89 -6.10 0.12 -9.77
N ASN A 90 -5.38 0.94 -10.55
CA ASN A 90 -5.85 2.27 -10.92
C ASN A 90 -7.09 2.19 -11.83
N ARG A 91 -7.12 1.26 -12.79
CA ARG A 91 -8.29 1.03 -13.65
C ARG A 91 -9.48 0.49 -12.88
N PHE A 92 -9.26 -0.43 -11.94
CA PHE A 92 -10.32 -0.94 -11.08
C PHE A 92 -10.98 0.17 -10.25
N ALA A 93 -10.18 1.08 -9.67
CA ALA A 93 -10.72 2.23 -8.93
C ALA A 93 -11.63 3.11 -9.82
N GLN A 94 -11.27 3.29 -11.09
CA GLN A 94 -12.11 4.01 -12.04
C GLN A 94 -13.42 3.27 -12.34
N VAL A 95 -13.35 1.98 -12.70
CA VAL A 95 -14.52 1.12 -12.96
C VAL A 95 -15.46 1.11 -11.76
N SER A 96 -14.92 1.03 -10.55
CA SER A 96 -15.70 1.03 -9.32
C SER A 96 -16.47 2.35 -9.12
N SER A 97 -15.79 3.48 -9.32
CA SER A 97 -16.40 4.81 -9.28
C SER A 97 -17.54 4.95 -10.30
N GLU A 98 -17.33 4.46 -11.53
CA GLU A 98 -18.32 4.48 -12.62
C GLU A 98 -19.57 3.65 -12.24
N LEU A 99 -19.39 2.41 -11.77
CA LEU A 99 -20.51 1.56 -11.33
C LEU A 99 -21.29 2.15 -10.15
N VAL A 100 -20.60 2.75 -9.18
CA VAL A 100 -21.23 3.44 -8.04
C VAL A 100 -22.06 4.63 -8.53
N SER A 101 -21.56 5.39 -9.51
CA SER A 101 -22.23 6.60 -10.03
C SER A 101 -23.58 6.31 -10.70
N LEU A 102 -23.78 5.09 -11.22
CA LEU A 102 -25.07 4.67 -11.79
C LEU A 102 -26.18 4.53 -10.74
N GLY A 103 -25.82 4.37 -9.46
CA GLY A 103 -26.75 4.41 -8.32
C GLY A 103 -27.78 3.28 -8.23
N THR A 104 -27.82 2.35 -9.18
CA THR A 104 -28.79 1.23 -9.20
C THR A 104 -28.38 0.08 -8.28
N ASN A 105 -29.32 -0.80 -7.92
CA ASN A 105 -29.01 -1.99 -7.13
C ASN A 105 -28.10 -2.97 -7.89
N ASP A 106 -28.36 -3.18 -9.18
CA ASP A 106 -27.57 -4.07 -10.04
C ASP A 106 -26.12 -3.58 -10.16
N SER A 107 -25.90 -2.27 -10.35
CA SER A 107 -24.55 -1.72 -10.44
C SER A 107 -23.78 -1.81 -9.12
N ARG A 108 -24.46 -1.68 -7.96
CA ARG A 108 -23.84 -1.90 -6.64
C ARG A 108 -23.46 -3.37 -6.43
N HIS A 109 -24.33 -4.29 -6.82
CA HIS A 109 -24.05 -5.73 -6.74
C HIS A 109 -22.84 -6.10 -7.60
N LEU A 110 -22.84 -5.68 -8.88
CA LEU A 110 -21.71 -5.90 -9.78
C LEU A 110 -20.42 -5.27 -9.26
N ASN A 111 -20.49 -4.09 -8.65
CA ASN A 111 -19.32 -3.47 -8.03
C ASN A 111 -18.76 -4.30 -6.87
N GLN A 112 -19.62 -4.87 -6.03
CA GLN A 112 -19.20 -5.75 -4.92
C GLN A 112 -18.55 -7.04 -5.44
N GLU A 113 -19.16 -7.70 -6.43
CA GLU A 113 -18.59 -8.90 -7.05
C GLU A 113 -17.25 -8.61 -7.73
N ALA A 114 -17.14 -7.46 -8.40
CA ALA A 114 -15.91 -7.03 -9.05
C ALA A 114 -14.81 -6.72 -8.04
N GLU A 115 -15.15 -6.06 -6.93
CA GLU A 115 -14.22 -5.79 -5.83
C GLU A 115 -13.70 -7.07 -5.19
N GLU A 116 -14.59 -8.03 -4.91
CA GLU A 116 -14.19 -9.33 -4.38
C GLU A 116 -13.27 -10.08 -5.36
N ALA A 117 -13.68 -10.23 -6.62
CA ALA A 117 -12.90 -10.93 -7.64
C ALA A 117 -11.53 -10.28 -7.90
N PHE A 118 -11.50 -8.94 -7.99
CA PHE A 118 -10.26 -8.18 -8.15
C PHE A 118 -9.34 -8.34 -6.93
N ASN A 119 -9.89 -8.27 -5.72
CA ASN A 119 -9.12 -8.42 -4.49
C ASN A 119 -8.46 -9.81 -4.38
N TYR A 120 -9.16 -10.89 -4.75
CA TYR A 120 -8.53 -12.22 -4.80
C TYR A 120 -7.34 -12.25 -5.76
N CYS A 121 -7.49 -11.71 -6.97
CA CYS A 121 -6.39 -11.62 -7.94
C CYS A 121 -5.23 -10.78 -7.40
N HIS A 122 -5.53 -9.59 -6.89
CA HIS A 122 -4.54 -8.63 -6.42
C HIS A 122 -3.74 -9.16 -5.24
N LEU A 123 -4.40 -9.76 -4.24
CA LEU A 123 -3.76 -10.35 -3.08
C LEU A 123 -2.86 -11.52 -3.47
N ALA A 124 -3.35 -12.42 -4.32
CA ALA A 124 -2.59 -13.59 -4.75
C ALA A 124 -1.34 -13.20 -5.57
N LEU A 125 -1.48 -12.27 -6.52
CA LEU A 125 -0.36 -11.75 -7.30
C LEU A 125 0.65 -10.99 -6.44
N SER A 126 0.17 -10.13 -5.53
CA SER A 126 1.03 -9.37 -4.62
C SER A 126 1.86 -10.31 -3.74
N ALA A 127 1.22 -11.33 -3.16
CA ALA A 127 1.89 -12.30 -2.29
C ALA A 127 2.98 -13.10 -3.02
N GLU A 128 2.74 -13.54 -4.27
CA GLU A 128 3.80 -14.21 -5.03
C GLU A 128 4.91 -13.25 -5.45
N LEU A 129 4.59 -12.01 -5.84
CA LEU A 129 5.61 -11.00 -6.16
C LEU A 129 6.49 -10.69 -4.94
N GLU A 130 5.92 -10.65 -3.74
CA GLU A 130 6.66 -10.52 -2.48
C GLU A 130 7.56 -11.72 -2.22
N ARG A 131 7.04 -12.95 -2.29
CA ARG A 131 7.84 -14.19 -2.11
C ARG A 131 9.04 -14.25 -3.04
N LEU A 132 8.86 -13.87 -4.31
CA LEU A 132 9.94 -13.86 -5.28
C LEU A 132 10.91 -12.68 -5.09
N SER A 133 10.49 -11.63 -4.38
CA SER A 133 11.36 -10.52 -3.99
C SER A 133 12.19 -10.84 -2.75
N ASP A 134 11.67 -11.68 -1.85
CA ASP A 134 12.35 -12.13 -0.62
C ASP A 134 13.61 -12.96 -0.88
N GLU A 135 13.75 -13.55 -2.07
CA GLU A 135 15.03 -14.15 -2.51
C GLU A 135 16.17 -13.11 -2.61
N LYS A 136 15.86 -11.80 -2.61
CA LYS A 136 16.83 -10.70 -2.64
C LYS A 136 16.59 -9.67 -1.53
N LYS A 137 16.81 -10.08 -0.28
CA LYS A 137 17.68 -9.41 0.71
C LYS A 137 17.32 -9.97 2.09
N ILE A 138 17.92 -11.12 2.44
CA ILE A 138 18.35 -11.25 3.83
C ILE A 138 19.33 -10.10 4.02
N ILE A 139 18.87 -8.98 4.55
CA ILE A 139 19.76 -7.95 5.07
C ILE A 139 20.45 -8.67 6.23
N LYS A 140 21.60 -9.31 5.94
CA LYS A 140 22.36 -10.08 6.94
C LYS A 140 22.78 -9.19 8.11
N LYS A 141 22.76 -7.87 7.92
CA LYS A 141 22.99 -6.90 8.97
C LYS A 141 21.65 -6.48 9.59
N PRO A 142 21.52 -6.49 10.93
CA PRO A 142 20.37 -5.91 11.58
C PRO A 142 20.16 -4.48 11.08
N ILE A 143 18.96 -4.16 10.60
CA ILE A 143 18.59 -2.79 10.25
C ILE A 143 18.64 -1.98 11.55
N GLN A 144 19.42 -0.91 11.56
CA GLN A 144 19.45 -0.02 12.71
C GLN A 144 18.13 0.75 12.77
N ASN A 145 17.41 0.65 13.87
CA ASN A 145 16.07 1.25 14.00
C ASN A 145 16.07 2.79 14.10
N VAL A 146 17.23 3.41 14.34
CA VAL A 146 17.44 4.85 14.36
C VAL A 146 18.77 5.17 13.68
N LEU A 147 18.76 6.10 12.75
CA LEU A 147 19.93 6.61 12.05
C LEU A 147 20.07 8.11 12.34
N LYS A 148 21.21 8.54 12.90
CA LYS A 148 21.56 9.97 12.96
C LYS A 148 22.14 10.37 11.61
N ALA A 149 21.34 11.04 10.78
CA ALA A 149 21.71 11.40 9.42
C ALA A 149 22.59 12.66 9.36
N ALA A 150 22.32 13.61 10.26
CA ALA A 150 23.12 14.82 10.47
C ALA A 150 22.92 15.33 11.90
N GLU A 151 23.62 16.42 12.26
CA GLU A 151 23.32 17.11 13.51
C GLU A 151 21.91 17.70 13.44
N GLY A 152 21.04 17.29 14.37
CA GLY A 152 19.63 17.65 14.35
C GLY A 152 18.76 16.94 13.31
N GLU A 153 19.23 15.85 12.69
CA GLU A 153 18.43 15.04 11.75
C GLU A 153 18.51 13.54 12.05
N TYR A 154 17.35 12.93 12.26
CA TYR A 154 17.18 11.51 12.57
C TYR A 154 16.21 10.84 11.59
N HIS A 155 16.60 9.67 11.09
CA HIS A 155 15.77 8.84 10.23
C HIS A 155 15.41 7.52 10.92
N LEU A 156 14.15 7.11 10.82
CA LEU A 156 13.70 5.81 11.30
C LEU A 156 13.40 4.91 10.09
N PRO A 157 14.29 3.96 9.78
CA PRO A 157 14.05 3.02 8.68
C PRO A 157 13.04 1.94 9.07
N CYS A 158 12.36 1.42 8.06
CA CYS A 158 11.48 0.28 8.17
C CYS A 158 12.26 -0.96 8.62
N SER A 159 11.77 -1.63 9.65
CA SER A 159 12.36 -2.85 10.19
C SER A 159 12.23 -4.08 9.26
N VAL A 160 11.58 -3.95 8.11
CA VAL A 160 11.46 -5.00 7.07
C VAL A 160 12.44 -4.72 5.93
N CYS A 161 12.33 -3.58 5.25
CA CYS A 161 13.11 -3.29 4.04
C CYS A 161 14.24 -2.28 4.21
N GLY A 162 14.32 -1.58 5.34
CA GLY A 162 15.32 -0.54 5.61
C GLY A 162 15.04 0.81 4.96
N GLU A 163 13.95 0.95 4.19
CA GLU A 163 13.51 2.22 3.62
C GLU A 163 13.17 3.22 4.73
N ILE A 164 13.54 4.50 4.57
CA ILE A 164 13.25 5.54 5.57
C ILE A 164 11.74 5.78 5.63
N ALA A 165 11.12 5.41 6.76
CA ALA A 165 9.69 5.55 6.99
C ALA A 165 9.36 6.86 7.71
N VAL A 166 10.26 7.32 8.60
CA VAL A 166 10.08 8.54 9.37
C VAL A 166 11.33 9.39 9.34
N LYS A 167 11.16 10.71 9.30
CA LYS A 167 12.23 11.70 9.47
C LYS A 167 11.87 12.71 10.56
N PHE A 168 12.86 13.04 11.37
CA PHE A 168 12.84 14.19 12.27
C PHE A 168 14.01 15.10 11.90
N LYS A 169 13.76 16.38 11.71
CA LYS A 169 14.78 17.34 11.29
C LYS A 169 14.55 18.70 11.91
N LEU A 170 15.61 19.33 12.43
CA LEU A 170 15.61 20.78 12.67
C LEU A 170 15.74 21.52 11.34
N GLY A 171 14.78 22.39 11.05
CA GLY A 171 14.75 23.16 9.81
C GLY A 171 13.52 24.04 9.74
N ARG A 172 13.22 24.60 8.56
CA ARG A 172 11.97 25.32 8.35
C ARG A 172 10.92 24.39 7.77
N GLY A 173 9.78 24.29 8.43
CA GLY A 173 8.60 23.65 7.84
C GLY A 173 8.11 24.39 6.60
N ARG A 174 7.22 23.75 5.84
CA ARG A 174 6.67 24.31 4.60
C ARG A 174 6.01 25.69 4.78
N PHE A 175 5.46 25.94 5.96
CA PHE A 175 4.71 27.16 6.28
C PHE A 175 5.30 27.96 7.45
N ASP A 176 6.44 27.52 8.00
CA ASP A 176 7.02 28.16 9.17
C ASP A 176 7.95 29.30 8.76
N LYS A 177 7.87 30.41 9.49
CA LYS A 177 8.82 31.54 9.33
C LYS A 177 10.14 31.25 10.06
N ASP A 178 10.04 30.58 11.20
CA ASP A 178 11.13 30.27 12.10
C ASP A 178 11.55 28.79 11.99
N GLU A 179 12.70 28.46 12.56
CA GLU A 179 13.17 27.08 12.64
C GLU A 179 12.30 26.27 13.61
N SER A 180 11.88 25.09 13.17
CA SER A 180 10.99 24.16 13.84
C SER A 180 11.57 22.74 13.82
N LEU A 181 10.97 21.85 14.61
CA LEU A 181 11.21 20.41 14.50
C LEU A 181 10.23 19.85 13.46
N VAL A 182 10.73 19.53 12.28
CA VAL A 182 9.95 18.95 11.19
C VAL A 182 9.86 17.44 11.36
N PHE A 183 8.65 16.92 11.39
CA PHE A 183 8.33 15.49 11.37
C PHE A 183 7.74 15.12 10.00
N SER A 184 8.24 14.05 9.41
CA SER A 184 7.68 13.44 8.20
C SER A 184 7.46 11.96 8.44
N GLY A 185 6.19 11.55 8.52
CA GLY A 185 5.74 10.17 8.68
C GLY A 185 5.25 9.53 7.39
N ILE A 186 4.54 8.41 7.51
CA ILE A 186 3.99 7.65 6.37
C ILE A 186 2.64 8.16 5.89
N SER A 187 1.87 8.81 6.77
CA SER A 187 0.53 9.33 6.50
C SER A 187 0.50 10.86 6.44
N HIS A 188 1.40 11.54 7.16
CA HIS A 188 1.43 12.99 7.20
C HIS A 188 2.81 13.56 7.50
N SER A 189 2.95 14.87 7.33
CA SER A 189 4.12 15.66 7.73
C SER A 189 3.67 16.91 8.43
N THR A 190 4.43 17.36 9.42
CA THR A 190 4.07 18.53 10.24
C THR A 190 5.32 19.19 10.82
N SER A 191 5.12 20.37 11.40
CA SER A 191 6.13 21.10 12.14
C SER A 191 5.74 21.20 13.61
N LEU A 192 6.74 21.11 14.47
CA LEU A 192 6.60 21.16 15.91
C LEU A 192 7.47 22.27 16.48
N ASP A 193 7.14 22.71 17.69
CA ASP A 193 7.98 23.63 18.44
C ASP A 193 9.41 23.08 18.56
N LYS A 194 10.39 23.90 18.16
CA LYS A 194 11.82 23.55 18.18
C LYS A 194 12.29 23.13 19.58
N SER A 195 11.70 23.67 20.64
CA SER A 195 12.05 23.34 22.04
C SER A 195 11.81 21.88 22.40
N LEU A 196 11.01 21.14 21.62
CA LEU A 196 10.79 19.71 21.81
C LEU A 196 11.95 18.83 21.31
N ALA A 197 12.79 19.36 20.41
CA ALA A 197 13.83 18.59 19.75
C ALA A 197 14.87 17.97 20.70
N PRO A 198 15.42 18.66 21.72
CA PRO A 198 16.42 18.07 22.60
C PRO A 198 15.94 16.81 23.31
N GLN A 199 14.69 16.81 23.81
CA GLN A 199 14.14 15.65 24.50
C GLN A 199 13.82 14.50 23.55
N LEU A 200 13.23 14.79 22.39
CA LEU A 200 12.97 13.78 21.37
C LEU A 200 14.29 13.14 20.89
N PHE A 201 15.29 13.96 20.57
CA PHE A 201 16.57 13.48 20.06
C PHE A 201 17.31 12.65 21.10
N LYS A 202 17.22 12.99 22.38
CA LYS A 202 17.71 12.12 23.46
C LYS A 202 17.10 10.71 23.40
N HIS A 203 15.77 10.61 23.25
CA HIS A 203 15.11 9.30 23.11
C HIS A 203 15.54 8.53 21.86
N LEU A 204 15.80 9.24 20.75
CA LEU A 204 16.29 8.65 19.51
C LEU A 204 17.75 8.18 19.61
N GLU A 205 18.63 8.95 20.25
CA GLU A 205 20.02 8.60 20.52
C GLU A 205 20.13 7.35 21.42
N GLU A 206 19.26 7.24 22.42
CA GLU A 206 19.10 6.07 23.28
C GLU A 206 18.44 4.87 22.56
N LYS A 207 18.04 5.05 21.29
CA LYS A 207 17.32 4.06 20.46
C LYS A 207 16.02 3.57 21.09
N ASN A 208 15.40 4.39 21.94
CA ASN A 208 14.17 4.05 22.64
C ASN A 208 12.95 4.55 21.88
N LEU A 209 12.56 3.81 20.84
CA LEU A 209 11.41 4.15 19.99
C LEU A 209 10.09 4.23 20.78
N SER A 210 9.94 3.46 21.87
CA SER A 210 8.75 3.54 22.70
C SER A 210 8.65 4.89 23.40
N LEU A 211 9.76 5.39 23.97
CA LEU A 211 9.78 6.72 24.59
C LEU A 211 9.61 7.83 23.55
N ALA A 212 10.25 7.72 22.38
CA ALA A 212 10.05 8.67 21.29
C ALA A 212 8.57 8.70 20.84
N HIS A 213 7.92 7.54 20.69
CA HIS A 213 6.51 7.44 20.35
C HIS A 213 5.61 8.07 21.43
N THR A 214 5.81 7.72 22.71
CA THR A 214 5.05 8.31 23.82
C THR A 214 5.26 9.81 23.93
N PHE A 215 6.49 10.30 23.69
CA PHE A 215 6.80 11.73 23.68
C PHE A 215 6.05 12.45 22.57
N MET A 216 6.03 11.90 21.35
CA MET A 216 5.26 12.43 20.23
C MET A 216 3.75 12.39 20.52
N LYS A 217 3.29 11.30 21.15
CA LYS A 217 1.90 11.13 21.56
C LYS A 217 1.43 12.23 22.52
N LYS A 218 2.31 12.64 23.43
CA LYS A 218 2.03 13.67 24.44
C LYS A 218 2.07 15.09 23.89
N ASN A 219 3.00 15.40 22.98
CA ASN A 219 3.31 16.78 22.60
C ASN A 219 2.84 17.18 21.19
N HIS A 220 2.32 16.24 20.40
CA HIS A 220 1.88 16.54 19.05
C HIS A 220 0.46 16.04 18.74
N ARG A 221 0.28 14.72 18.75
CA ARG A 221 -0.93 14.03 18.28
C ARG A 221 -1.24 12.83 19.14
N GLN A 222 -2.50 12.49 19.37
CA GLN A 222 -2.83 11.42 20.33
C GLN A 222 -2.39 10.02 19.85
N GLU A 223 -1.95 9.89 18.60
CA GLU A 223 -1.56 8.64 17.95
C GLU A 223 -0.03 8.46 17.89
N GLY A 224 0.76 9.48 18.24
CA GLY A 224 2.22 9.46 18.23
C GLY A 224 2.84 9.30 16.84
N VAL A 225 3.93 8.53 16.73
CA VAL A 225 4.63 8.27 15.45
C VAL A 225 3.81 7.31 14.59
N ASP A 226 3.23 7.77 13.49
CA ASP A 226 2.31 7.01 12.60
C ASP A 226 2.90 5.71 12.01
N ALA A 227 4.21 5.64 11.80
CA ALA A 227 4.90 4.45 11.30
C ALA A 227 5.27 3.40 12.37
N TYR A 228 5.01 3.68 13.65
CA TYR A 228 5.42 2.82 14.77
C TYR A 228 4.33 1.84 15.18
N CYS A 229 4.69 0.58 15.45
CA CYS A 229 3.82 -0.40 16.08
C CYS A 229 4.27 -0.65 17.53
N PRO A 230 3.49 -0.21 18.54
CA PRO A 230 3.84 -0.38 19.96
C PRO A 230 4.06 -1.83 20.37
N THR A 231 3.23 -2.75 19.87
CA THR A 231 3.35 -4.19 20.19
C THR A 231 4.62 -4.81 19.62
N CYS A 232 5.06 -4.37 18.43
CA CYS A 232 6.29 -4.88 17.82
C CYS A 232 7.55 -4.16 18.32
N GLY A 233 7.42 -2.94 18.83
CA GLY A 233 8.56 -2.06 19.09
C GLY A 233 9.33 -1.65 17.82
N LYS A 234 8.65 -1.57 16.66
CA LYS A 234 9.28 -1.43 15.34
C LYS A 234 8.62 -0.35 14.47
N ILE A 235 9.38 0.13 13.50
CA ILE A 235 8.96 1.12 12.49
C ILE A 235 8.72 0.42 11.16
N TYR A 236 7.68 0.82 10.43
CA TYR A 236 7.32 0.24 9.14
C TYR A 236 7.03 1.35 8.11
N CYS A 237 7.58 1.25 6.90
CA CYS A 237 7.25 2.19 5.82
C CYS A 237 5.84 1.93 5.28
N ALA A 238 5.30 2.86 4.50
CA ALA A 238 3.96 2.77 3.92
C ALA A 238 3.68 1.48 3.12
N ARG A 239 4.73 0.82 2.62
CA ARG A 239 4.61 -0.47 1.93
C ARG A 239 4.35 -1.64 2.88
N HIS A 240 4.91 -1.60 4.09
CA HIS A 240 4.83 -2.68 5.08
C HIS A 240 3.86 -2.34 6.23
N TYR A 241 3.44 -1.09 6.36
CA TYR A 241 2.40 -0.67 7.28
C TYR A 241 1.16 -0.31 6.45
N GLN A 242 0.23 -1.25 6.33
CA GLN A 242 -0.98 -1.03 5.54
C GLN A 242 -1.85 0.03 6.23
N THR A 243 -2.12 1.13 5.52
CA THR A 243 -2.99 2.20 5.99
C THR A 243 -4.36 2.09 5.34
N ARG A 244 -5.43 2.29 6.12
CA ARG A 244 -6.81 2.33 5.62
C ARG A 244 -7.53 3.51 6.25
N GLU A 245 -8.03 4.41 5.42
CA GLU A 245 -8.92 5.49 5.85
C GLU A 245 -10.31 4.94 6.12
N GLU A 246 -10.95 5.44 7.15
CA GLU A 246 -12.30 5.12 7.57
C GLU A 246 -13.13 6.40 7.53
N TYR A 247 -14.33 6.29 6.96
CA TYR A 247 -15.24 7.41 6.80
C TYR A 247 -16.54 7.08 7.54
N ASP A 248 -17.03 8.03 8.34
CA ASP A 248 -18.33 7.96 8.99
C ASP A 248 -19.24 9.05 8.42
N GLU A 249 -20.45 8.66 8.02
CA GLU A 249 -21.43 9.54 7.35
C GLU A 249 -20.88 10.35 6.16
N GLY A 250 -19.85 9.83 5.47
CA GLY A 250 -19.19 10.50 4.34
C GLY A 250 -18.11 11.51 4.74
N PHE A 251 -17.83 11.67 6.03
CA PHE A 251 -16.73 12.47 6.56
C PHE A 251 -15.57 11.57 6.96
N TYR A 252 -14.35 12.08 6.84
CA TYR A 252 -13.17 11.38 7.34
C TYR A 252 -13.30 11.22 8.86
N ASP A 253 -13.21 9.98 9.34
CA ASP A 253 -13.21 9.64 10.76
C ASP A 253 -11.76 9.41 11.22
N CYS A 254 -11.15 8.30 10.80
CA CYS A 254 -9.80 7.96 11.21
C CYS A 254 -9.00 7.19 10.16
N THR A 255 -7.71 6.98 10.39
CA THR A 255 -6.84 6.12 9.59
C THR A 255 -6.28 5.01 10.47
N TRP A 256 -6.52 3.77 10.06
CA TRP A 256 -5.95 2.58 10.68
C TRP A 256 -4.63 2.20 10.04
N GLY A 257 -3.63 1.88 10.86
CA GLY A 257 -2.40 1.22 10.45
C GLY A 257 -2.37 -0.25 10.89
N THR A 258 -2.08 -1.17 9.97
CA THR A 258 -1.87 -2.60 10.22
C THR A 258 -0.46 -3.06 9.87
N CYS A 259 0.33 -3.48 10.87
CA CYS A 259 1.72 -3.90 10.64
C CYS A 259 1.82 -5.31 10.03
N PRO A 260 3.00 -5.78 9.57
CA PRO A 260 3.16 -7.10 8.95
C PRO A 260 2.80 -8.29 9.87
N ARG A 261 2.72 -8.06 11.18
CA ARG A 261 2.29 -9.07 12.17
C ARG A 261 0.78 -9.02 12.46
N GLY A 262 0.02 -8.18 11.76
CA GLY A 262 -1.43 -8.05 11.91
C GLY A 262 -1.89 -7.13 13.06
N HIS A 263 -0.98 -6.54 13.84
CA HIS A 263 -1.39 -5.57 14.88
C HIS A 263 -1.94 -4.29 14.24
N LYS A 264 -3.15 -3.92 14.65
CA LYS A 264 -3.89 -2.74 14.18
C LYS A 264 -3.90 -1.64 15.23
N ARG A 265 -3.88 -0.38 14.80
CA ARG A 265 -4.18 0.80 15.64
C ARG A 265 -4.58 2.00 14.78
N ILE A 266 -5.22 2.97 15.41
CA ILE A 266 -5.41 4.30 14.80
C ILE A 266 -4.04 5.00 14.74
N ILE A 267 -3.72 5.56 13.58
CA ILE A 267 -2.48 6.30 13.31
C ILE A 267 -2.74 7.78 12.97
N HIS A 268 -4.01 8.11 12.69
CA HIS A 268 -4.50 9.46 12.47
C HIS A 268 -5.98 9.50 12.85
N ASP A 269 -6.37 10.47 13.65
CA ASP A 269 -7.73 10.78 14.08
C ASP A 269 -7.92 12.29 13.87
#